data_AF-A0A965CZJ8-F1
#
_entry.id   AF-A0A965CZJ8-F1
#
_cell.length_a   1.000
_cell.length_b   1.000
_cell.length_c   1.000
_cell.angle_alpha   90.00
_cell.angle_beta   90.00
_cell.angle_gamma   90.00
#
_symmetry.space_group_name_H-M   'P 1'
#
loop_
_entity.id
_entity.type
_entity.pdbx_description
1 polymer ?
#
loop_
_entity_poly.entity_id
_entity_poly.type
_entity_poly.pdbx_seq_one_letter_code
_entity_poly.pdbx_strand_id
1 'polypeptide(L)'
;MIWHNVQQVRDRAPLVLNITNYVVMNSTANALLAIGASPVMAHAVDEVEDMVALAGALVINIGTLSEPWVAAMLKAGRAAHRRNIPIVLDP
;
A
#
# COMPACT_ATOMS: atom_id res chain seq x y z
N MET A 1 -14.24 9.00 18.62
CA MET A 1 -14.39 8.35 17.30
C MET A 1 -13.09 8.31 16.48
N ILE A 2 -12.18 9.29 16.53
CA ILE A 2 -10.85 9.18 15.88
C ILE A 2 -9.88 8.28 16.66
N TRP A 3 -9.81 8.46 17.98
CA TRP A 3 -8.89 7.69 18.83
C TRP A 3 -9.12 6.18 18.74
N HIS A 4 -10.39 5.75 18.63
CA HIS A 4 -10.74 4.35 18.43
C HIS A 4 -10.11 3.77 17.16
N ASN A 5 -10.15 4.50 16.03
CA ASN A 5 -9.54 4.05 14.78
C ASN A 5 -8.01 3.95 14.90
N VAL A 6 -7.38 4.90 15.59
CA VAL A 6 -5.94 4.86 15.86
C VAL A 6 -5.57 3.63 16.69
N GLN A 7 -6.37 3.30 17.72
CA GLN A 7 -6.18 2.07 18.49
C GLN A 7 -6.35 0.82 17.62
N GLN A 8 -7.39 0.77 16.77
CA GLN A 8 -7.58 -0.37 15.85
C GLN A 8 -6.41 -0.57 14.89
N VAL A 9 -5.78 0.51 14.40
CA VAL A 9 -4.57 0.40 13.57
C VAL A 9 -3.43 -0.21 14.36
N ARG A 10 -3.19 0.26 15.59
CA ARG A 10 -2.12 -0.25 16.46
C ARG A 10 -2.35 -1.71 16.86
N ASP A 11 -3.59 -2.08 17.17
CA ASP A 11 -3.95 -3.44 17.61
C ASP A 11 -3.84 -4.46 16.46
N ARG A 12 -4.23 -4.05 15.24
CA ARG A 12 -4.19 -4.93 14.07
C ARG A 12 -2.85 -4.92 13.34
N ALA A 13 -2.06 -3.86 13.50
CA ALA A 13 -0.81 -3.61 12.80
C ALA A 13 -0.87 -3.96 11.29
N PRO A 14 -1.84 -3.41 10.53
CA PRO A 14 -2.13 -3.88 9.18
C PRO A 14 -0.91 -3.72 8.27
N LEU A 15 -0.66 -4.73 7.45
CA LEU A 15 0.33 -4.64 6.37
C LEU A 15 -0.25 -3.77 5.25
N VAL A 16 0.40 -2.64 4.96
CA VAL A 16 0.00 -1.71 3.89
C VAL A 16 1.01 -1.81 2.75
N LEU A 17 0.56 -2.36 1.61
CA LEU A 17 1.35 -2.40 0.39
C LEU A 17 1.29 -1.02 -0.28
N ASN A 18 2.45 -0.39 -0.45
CA ASN A 18 2.59 0.90 -1.09
C ASN A 18 3.30 0.74 -2.43
N ILE A 19 2.62 1.14 -3.51
CA ILE A 19 3.23 1.40 -4.82
C ILE A 19 3.27 2.92 -4.95
N THR A 20 4.34 3.53 -4.44
CA THR A 20 4.47 4.99 -4.26
C THR A 20 5.79 5.53 -4.77
N ASN A 21 5.83 6.79 -5.20
CA ASN A 21 7.01 7.42 -5.78
C ASN A 21 8.25 7.42 -4.84
N TYR A 22 9.43 7.53 -5.44
CA TYR A 22 10.70 7.54 -4.71
C TYR A 22 10.85 8.73 -3.74
N VAL A 23 10.19 9.86 -4.01
CA VAL A 23 10.31 11.09 -3.20
C VAL A 23 9.69 10.88 -1.82
N VAL A 24 8.57 10.16 -1.73
CA VAL A 24 7.82 9.99 -0.47
C VAL A 24 7.99 8.61 0.16
N MET A 25 8.65 7.66 -0.50
CA MET A 25 8.75 6.26 -0.06
C MET A 25 9.17 6.12 1.42
N ASN A 26 10.22 6.82 1.85
CA ASN A 26 10.69 6.76 3.24
C ASN A 26 9.73 7.47 4.21
N SER A 27 9.20 8.63 3.84
CA SER A 27 8.26 9.39 4.66
C SER A 27 6.96 8.62 4.89
N THR A 28 6.41 7.98 3.86
CA THR A 28 5.23 7.13 3.96
C THR A 28 5.50 5.89 4.83
N ALA A 29 6.68 5.27 4.71
CA ALA A 29 7.09 4.17 5.59
C ALA A 29 7.05 4.58 7.07
N ASN A 30 7.74 5.68 7.39
CA ASN A 30 7.86 6.16 8.76
C ASN A 30 6.52 6.63 9.31
N ALA A 31 5.66 7.25 8.49
CA ALA A 31 4.32 7.64 8.90
C ALA A 31 3.45 6.42 9.27
N LEU A 32 3.52 5.34 8.47
CA LEU A 32 2.81 4.09 8.74
C LEU A 32 3.34 3.41 10.02
N LEU A 33 4.65 3.35 10.19
CA LEU A 33 5.26 2.83 11.42
C LEU A 33 4.85 3.65 12.65
N ALA A 34 4.88 4.98 12.55
CA ALA A 34 4.54 5.88 13.66
C ALA A 34 3.08 5.74 14.12
N ILE A 35 2.15 5.44 13.21
CA ILE A 35 0.73 5.21 13.55
C ILE A 35 0.47 3.75 14.01
N GLY A 36 1.44 2.85 13.87
CA GLY A 36 1.37 1.45 14.31
C GLY A 36 0.98 0.45 13.21
N ALA A 37 1.02 0.85 11.94
CA ALA A 37 0.87 -0.05 10.80
C ALA A 37 2.23 -0.62 10.34
N SER A 38 2.19 -1.63 9.48
CA SER A 38 3.38 -2.25 8.90
C SER A 38 3.48 -1.86 7.42
N PRO A 39 4.44 -1.02 7.00
CA PRO A 39 4.60 -0.70 5.59
C PRO A 39 5.33 -1.80 4.82
N VAL A 40 4.94 -2.01 3.56
CA VAL A 40 5.73 -2.73 2.54
C VAL A 40 5.76 -1.91 1.26
N MET A 41 6.94 -1.81 0.65
CA MET A 41 7.18 -1.09 -0.60
C MET A 41 7.59 -2.10 -1.66
N ALA A 42 6.63 -2.56 -2.46
CA ALA A 42 6.90 -3.55 -3.51
C ALA A 42 6.26 -3.10 -4.82
N HIS A 43 7.07 -3.06 -5.88
CA HIS A 43 6.66 -2.66 -7.22
C HIS A 43 7.18 -3.61 -8.31
N ALA A 44 7.73 -4.76 -7.91
CA ALA A 44 8.13 -5.82 -8.84
C ALA A 44 6.87 -6.46 -9.43
N VAL A 45 6.70 -6.34 -10.75
CA VAL A 45 5.49 -6.81 -11.46
C VAL A 45 5.23 -8.29 -11.20
N ASP A 46 6.28 -9.11 -11.10
CA ASP A 46 6.13 -10.56 -10.96
C ASP A 46 5.57 -10.97 -9.60
N GLU A 47 5.94 -10.27 -8.53
CA GLU A 47 5.62 -10.64 -7.15
C GLU A 47 4.47 -9.82 -6.54
N VAL A 48 4.02 -8.75 -7.22
CA VAL A 48 3.07 -7.79 -6.62
C VAL A 48 1.70 -8.40 -6.29
N GLU A 49 1.24 -9.42 -7.02
CA GLU A 49 -0.03 -10.09 -6.70
C GLU A 49 0.05 -10.93 -5.42
N ASP A 50 1.19 -11.56 -5.18
CA ASP A 50 1.45 -12.32 -3.95
C ASP A 50 1.55 -11.36 -2.76
N MET A 51 2.19 -10.20 -2.95
CA MET A 51 2.24 -9.15 -1.93
C MET A 51 0.84 -8.60 -1.61
N VAL A 52 -0.01 -8.39 -2.63
CA VAL A 52 -1.40 -7.97 -2.41
C VAL A 52 -2.18 -9.01 -1.60
N ALA A 53 -1.91 -10.30 -1.77
CA ALA A 53 -2.59 -11.36 -1.02
C ALA A 53 -2.30 -11.32 0.49
N LEU A 54 -1.16 -10.74 0.89
CA LEU A 54 -0.76 -10.57 2.28
C LEU A 54 -1.19 -9.21 2.87
N ALA A 55 -1.51 -8.25 2.01
CA ALA A 55 -1.78 -6.88 2.42
C ALA A 55 -3.19 -6.71 3.00
N GLY A 56 -3.29 -5.92 4.07
CA GLY A 56 -4.57 -5.43 4.59
C GLY A 56 -5.14 -4.24 3.82
N ALA A 57 -4.29 -3.53 3.07
CA ALA A 57 -4.67 -2.45 2.15
C ALA A 57 -3.60 -2.23 1.07
N LEU A 58 -4.02 -1.73 -0.08
CA LEU A 58 -3.15 -1.29 -1.17
C LEU A 58 -3.23 0.23 -1.33
N VAL A 59 -2.08 0.91 -1.32
CA VAL A 59 -1.94 2.33 -1.62
C VAL A 59 -1.21 2.48 -2.95
N ILE A 60 -1.81 3.21 -3.88
CA ILE A 60 -1.23 3.56 -5.18
C ILE A 60 -1.09 5.09 -5.23
N ASN A 61 0.14 5.57 -5.33
CA ASN A 61 0.43 6.98 -5.56
C ASN A 61 1.09 7.15 -6.93
N ILE A 62 0.54 8.02 -7.76
CA ILE A 62 0.97 8.19 -9.17
C ILE A 62 1.85 9.43 -9.39
N GLY A 63 2.45 9.99 -8.33
CA GLY A 63 3.18 11.25 -8.40
C GLY A 63 4.43 11.25 -9.30
N THR A 64 5.08 10.08 -9.50
CA THR A 64 6.18 9.94 -10.48
C THR A 64 6.07 8.61 -11.23
N LEU A 65 5.27 8.57 -12.29
CA LEU A 65 5.04 7.35 -13.05
C LEU A 65 6.21 6.94 -13.96
N SER A 66 6.34 5.63 -14.15
CA SER A 66 7.11 5.01 -15.24
C SER A 66 6.36 3.78 -15.74
N GLU A 67 6.66 3.29 -16.94
CA GLU A 67 5.94 2.14 -17.51
C GLU A 67 5.96 0.88 -16.63
N PRO A 68 7.10 0.46 -16.03
CA PRO A 68 7.13 -0.71 -15.15
C PRO A 68 6.25 -0.53 -13.91
N TRP A 69 6.22 0.69 -13.37
CA TRP A 69 5.42 1.03 -12.21
C TRP A 69 3.93 0.99 -12.51
N VAL A 70 3.51 1.55 -13.65
CA VAL A 70 2.11 1.49 -14.10
C VAL A 70 1.67 0.03 -14.29
N ALA A 71 2.52 -0.81 -14.88
CA ALA A 71 2.22 -2.23 -15.02
C ALA A 71 2.01 -2.92 -13.66
N ALA A 72 2.87 -2.64 -12.69
CA ALA A 72 2.75 -3.16 -11.33
C ALA A 72 1.47 -2.64 -10.63
N MET A 73 1.18 -1.34 -10.72
CA MET A 73 -0.02 -0.71 -10.16
C MET A 73 -1.31 -1.34 -10.69
N LEU A 74 -1.39 -1.53 -12.01
CA LEU A 74 -2.55 -2.15 -12.65
C LEU A 74 -2.71 -3.62 -12.25
N LYS A 75 -1.61 -4.38 -12.17
CA LYS A 75 -1.63 -5.78 -11.74
C LYS A 75 -2.07 -5.89 -10.27
N ALA A 76 -1.49 -5.06 -9.40
CA ALA A 76 -1.84 -4.98 -7.98
C ALA A 76 -3.30 -4.57 -7.76
N GLY A 77 -3.76 -3.52 -8.44
CA GLY A 77 -5.13 -3.02 -8.32
C GLY A 77 -6.17 -4.07 -8.74
N ARG A 78 -5.91 -4.80 -9.84
CA ARG A 78 -6.78 -5.92 -10.25
C ARG A 78 -6.78 -7.05 -9.22
N ALA A 79 -5.63 -7.41 -8.67
CA ALA A 79 -5.53 -8.45 -7.64
C ALA A 79 -6.25 -8.03 -6.34
N ALA A 80 -6.10 -6.77 -5.92
CA ALA A 80 -6.75 -6.22 -4.73
C ALA A 80 -8.27 -6.21 -4.90
N HIS A 81 -8.76 -5.78 -6.07
CA HIS A 81 -10.18 -5.83 -6.40
C HIS A 81 -10.76 -7.25 -6.32
N ARG A 82 -10.10 -8.24 -6.94
CA ARG A 82 -10.55 -9.66 -6.88
C ARG A 82 -10.61 -10.21 -5.45
N ARG A 83 -9.73 -9.75 -4.57
CA ARG A 83 -9.59 -10.22 -3.18
C ARG A 83 -10.33 -9.37 -2.16
N ASN A 84 -11.05 -8.32 -2.58
CA ASN A 84 -11.68 -7.34 -1.70
C ASN A 84 -10.69 -6.64 -0.74
N ILE A 85 -9.44 -6.47 -1.17
CA ILE A 85 -8.47 -5.64 -0.44
C ILE A 85 -8.79 -4.16 -0.74
N PRO A 86 -8.97 -3.31 0.29
CA PRO A 86 -9.20 -1.89 0.09
C PRO A 86 -8.08 -1.22 -0.69
N ILE A 87 -8.45 -0.37 -1.65
CA ILE A 87 -7.52 0.38 -2.49
C ILE A 87 -7.66 1.87 -2.18
N VAL A 88 -6.53 2.53 -1.94
CA VAL A 88 -6.43 3.99 -1.86
C VAL A 88 -5.63 4.47 -3.08
N LEU A 89 -6.22 5.34 -3.88
CA LEU A 89 -5.56 6.01 -5.00
C LEU A 89 -5.26 7.46 -4.60
N ASP A 90 -4.02 7.87 -4.78
CA ASP A 90 -3.52 9.22 -4.58
C ASP A 90 -3.05 9.80 -5.94
N PRO A 91 -3.86 10.68 -6.57
CA PRO A 91 -3.65 11.17 -7.94
C PRO A 91 -2.58 12.27 -8.07
#